data_AF-A0ABD0NQQ5-F1
#
_entry.id   AF-A0ABD0NQQ5-F1
#
_cell.length_a   1.000
_cell.length_b   1.000
_cell.length_c   1.000
_cell.angle_alpha   90.00
_cell.angle_beta   90.00
_cell.angle_gamma   90.00
#
_symmetry.space_group_name_H-M   'P 1'
#
loop_
_entity.id
_entity.type
_entity.pdbx_description
1 polymer ?
#
loop_
_entity_poly.entity_id
_entity_poly.type
_entity_poly.pdbx_seq_one_letter_code
_entity_poly.pdbx_strand_id
1 'polypeptide(L)' 'FEASVEENTEKVEVMRLKASDLDLKDTDNWVTKCYIASGNEAGYFSIHTDQKTNEAVIMLER' A
#
# COMPACT_ATOMS: atom_id res chain seq x y z
N PHE A 1 0.97 4.20 12.55
CA PHE A 1 1.72 3.08 11.94
C PHE A 1 3.11 3.58 11.66
N GLU A 2 4.12 2.74 11.88
CA GLU A 2 5.53 3.05 11.68
C GLU A 2 6.20 1.85 11.00
N ALA A 3 7.18 2.12 10.15
CA ALA A 3 7.97 1.11 9.45
C ALA A 3 9.41 1.62 9.31
N SER A 4 10.35 0.68 9.24
CA SER A 4 11.77 0.97 9.02
C SER A 4 12.24 0.19 7.81
N VAL A 5 13.14 0.77 7.03
CA VAL A 5 13.78 0.13 5.87
C VAL A 5 15.29 0.19 6.04
N GLU A 6 15.98 -0.82 5.54
CA GLU A 6 17.44 -0.84 5.53
C GLU A 6 17.97 0.07 4.43
N GLU A 7 19.07 0.76 4.71
CA GLU A 7 19.70 1.67 3.75
C GLU A 7 20.16 0.91 2.49
N ASN A 8 20.08 1.57 1.33
CA ASN A 8 20.52 1.02 0.05
C ASN A 8 19.81 -0.29 -0.36
N THR A 9 18.55 -0.46 0.03
CA THR A 9 17.68 -1.54 -0.44
C THR A 9 16.65 -1.04 -1.44
N GLU A 10 16.23 -1.89 -2.37
CA GLU A 10 15.20 -1.60 -3.37
C GLU A 10 14.23 -2.78 -3.48
N LYS A 11 13.00 -2.51 -3.95
CA LYS A 11 11.94 -3.50 -4.24
C LYS A 11 11.52 -4.31 -3.01
N VAL A 12 11.54 -3.68 -1.84
CA VAL A 12 11.13 -4.29 -0.57
C VAL A 12 9.75 -3.81 -0.16
N GLU A 13 8.98 -4.70 0.47
CA GLU A 13 7.71 -4.32 1.09
C GLU A 13 7.98 -3.56 2.38
N VAL A 14 7.42 -2.37 2.50
CA VAL A 14 7.61 -1.47 3.64
C VAL A 14 6.52 -1.68 4.68
N MET A 15 5.25 -1.75 4.23
CA MET A 15 4.09 -1.81 5.11
C MET A 15 2.85 -2.31 4.38
N ARG A 16 1.94 -2.94 5.14
CA ARG A 16 0.56 -3.25 4.72
C ARG A 16 -0.44 -2.47 5.56
N LEU A 17 -1.42 -1.87 4.90
CA LEU A 17 -2.52 -1.13 5.52
C LEU A 17 -3.84 -1.81 5.21
N LYS A 18 -4.60 -2.14 6.26
CA LYS A 18 -5.91 -2.77 6.13
C LYS A 18 -7.02 -1.75 6.31
N ALA A 19 -7.90 -1.67 5.31
CA ALA A 19 -9.17 -0.96 5.42
C ALA A 19 -10.30 -1.93 5.75
N SER A 20 -11.32 -1.43 6.44
CA SER A 20 -12.55 -2.17 6.73
C SER A 20 -13.70 -1.45 6.06
N ASP A 21 -14.36 -2.14 5.13
CA ASP A 21 -15.58 -1.68 4.47
C ASP A 21 -16.73 -2.66 4.81
N LEU A 22 -17.94 -2.13 4.98
CA LEU A 22 -19.15 -2.90 5.31
C LEU A 22 -19.92 -3.35 4.08
N ASP A 23 -19.54 -2.91 2.88
CA ASP A 23 -20.13 -3.38 1.64
C ASP A 23 -19.85 -4.86 1.36
N LEU A 24 -20.57 -5.42 0.38
CA LEU A 24 -20.47 -6.83 0.02
C LEU A 24 -19.04 -7.18 -0.39
N LYS A 25 -18.46 -8.15 0.32
CA LYS A 25 -17.10 -8.64 0.05
C LYS A 25 -16.91 -9.02 -1.42
N ASP A 26 -15.72 -8.73 -1.95
CA ASP A 26 -15.29 -9.04 -3.32
C ASP A 26 -16.12 -8.32 -4.40
N THR A 27 -16.74 -7.17 -4.05
CA THR A 27 -17.35 -6.25 -5.00
C THR A 27 -16.55 -4.96 -5.14
N ASP A 28 -16.74 -4.22 -6.24
CA ASP A 28 -16.02 -2.96 -6.51
C ASP A 28 -16.15 -1.92 -5.40
N ASN A 29 -17.28 -1.92 -4.68
CA ASN A 29 -17.52 -0.99 -3.57
C ASN A 29 -16.77 -1.41 -2.28
N TRP A 30 -16.41 -2.68 -2.15
CA TRP A 30 -15.62 -3.20 -1.03
C TRP A 30 -14.10 -3.13 -1.26
N VAL A 31 -13.66 -3.07 -2.53
CA VAL A 31 -12.22 -3.08 -2.87
C VAL A 31 -11.51 -1.82 -2.38
N THR A 32 -10.46 -2.01 -1.57
CA THR A 32 -9.59 -0.96 -1.06
C THR A 32 -8.85 -0.28 -2.22
N LYS A 33 -8.91 1.06 -2.27
CA LYS A 33 -8.13 1.88 -3.20
C LYS A 33 -7.44 3.00 -2.43
N CYS A 34 -6.11 2.99 -2.44
CA CYS A 34 -5.29 3.99 -1.75
C CYS A 34 -4.26 4.63 -2.70
N TYR A 35 -3.89 5.87 -2.41
CA TYR A 35 -2.84 6.60 -3.11
C TYR A 35 -2.03 7.44 -2.11
N ILE A 36 -0.79 7.77 -2.46
CA ILE A 36 0.06 8.63 -1.64
C ILE A 36 -0.28 10.08 -1.97
N ALA A 37 -0.80 10.82 -0.98
CA ALA A 37 -1.27 12.19 -1.19
C ALA A 37 -0.13 13.22 -1.34
N SER A 38 1.00 13.02 -0.65
CA SER A 38 2.15 13.92 -0.63
C SER A 38 3.41 13.22 -0.09
N GLY A 39 4.61 13.76 -0.35
CA GLY A 39 5.88 13.24 0.19
C GLY A 39 6.50 12.11 -0.65
N ASN A 40 5.98 11.87 -1.85
CA ASN A 40 6.48 10.89 -2.81
C ASN A 40 6.64 11.50 -4.21
N GLU A 41 6.96 12.79 -4.28
CA GLU A 41 7.10 13.54 -5.54
C GLU A 41 8.23 12.99 -6.42
N ALA A 42 9.23 12.35 -5.80
CA ALA A 42 10.34 11.69 -6.49
C ALA A 42 10.07 10.21 -6.85
N GLY A 43 8.94 9.64 -6.42
CA GLY A 43 8.54 8.27 -6.73
C GLY A 43 9.41 7.19 -6.07
N TYR A 44 9.86 7.42 -4.83
CA TYR A 44 10.60 6.42 -4.04
C TYR A 44 9.71 5.25 -3.59
N PHE A 45 8.42 5.52 -3.38
CA PHE A 45 7.45 4.51 -2.96
C PHE A 45 6.42 4.24 -4.04
N SER A 46 5.94 3.00 -4.10
CA SER A 46 4.72 2.63 -4.82
C SER A 46 3.66 2.12 -3.85
N ILE A 47 2.39 2.22 -4.24
CA ILE A 47 1.27 1.68 -3.47
C ILE A 47 0.33 0.93 -4.40
N HIS A 48 -0.07 -0.28 -4.00
CA HIS A 48 -1.02 -1.11 -4.74
C HIS A 48 -1.90 -1.92 -3.77
N THR A 49 -3.05 -2.39 -4.24
CA THR A 49 -3.93 -3.24 -3.43
C THR A 49 -3.63 -4.71 -3.70
N ASP A 50 -3.36 -5.49 -2.65
CA ASP A 50 -3.30 -6.95 -2.72
C ASP A 50 -4.71 -7.51 -2.87
N GLN A 51 -5.00 -8.13 -4.01
CA GLN A 51 -6.33 -8.66 -4.33
C GLN A 51 -6.75 -9.83 -3.42
N LYS A 52 -5.81 -10.51 -2.75
CA LYS A 52 -6.13 -11.64 -1.88
C LYS A 52 -6.54 -11.18 -0.48
N THR A 53 -5.90 -10.13 0.04
CA THR A 53 -6.14 -9.64 1.41
C THR A 53 -6.94 -8.35 1.48
N ASN A 54 -7.12 -7.66 0.33
CA ASN A 54 -7.70 -6.32 0.21
C ASN A 54 -6.96 -5.25 1.03
N GLU A 55 -5.64 -5.42 1.17
CA GLU A 55 -4.75 -4.51 1.89
C GLU A 55 -3.99 -3.63 0.89
N ALA A 56 -3.75 -2.38 1.26
CA ALA A 56 -2.85 -1.51 0.52
C ALA A 56 -1.40 -1.81 0.93
N VAL A 57 -0.58 -2.23 -0.02
CA VAL A 57 0.82 -2.60 0.13
C VAL A 57 1.68 -1.45 -0.37
N ILE A 58 2.59 -0.97 0.49
CA ILE A 58 3.57 0.06 0.14
C ILE A 58 4.92 -0.62 -0.11
N MET A 59 5.51 -0.35 -1.27
CA MET A 59 6.83 -0.86 -1.66
C MET A 59 7.83 0.28 -1.76
N LEU A 60 9.08 0.00 -1.42
CA LEU A 60 10.22 0.86 -1.76
C LEU A 60 10.69 0.49 -3.18
N GLU A 61 10.72 1.45 -4.09
CA GLU A 61 11.11 1.23 -5.49
C GLU A 61 12.55 1.66 -5.78
N ARG A 62 13.06 2.66 -5.05
CA ARG A 62 14.36 3.31 -5.29
C ARG A 62 15.05 3.68 -3.99
#